data_AF-A0A536E188-F1
#
_entry.id   AF-A0A536E188-F1
#
_cell.length_a   1.000
_cell.length_b   1.000
_cell.length_c   1.000
_cell.angle_alpha   90.00
_cell.angle_beta   90.00
_cell.angle_gamma   90.00
#
_symmetry.space_group_name_H-M   'P 1'
#
loop_
_entity.id
_entity.type
_entity.pdbx_description
1 polymer ?
#
loop_
_entity_poly.entity_id
_entity_poly.type
_entity_poly.pdbx_seq_one_letter_code
_entity_poly.pdbx_strand_id
1 'polypeptide(L)'
;MSIFTIVFAFLAFAGIIIAMQAVTAKPRQDLIAERLAQYRDHNLTLDEIELSLPFSERFIKPVLERLGSLLTARMAKNRQVVVQNKINLAGRPYGLTVNGFEVVKVIAGIVIALVALGLVGVMGVTSLPLKGAALGLGFVLGRFLPDVFLNNKIKGRQKELRLALP
;
A
#
# COMPACT_ATOMS: atom_id res chain seq x y z
N MET A 1 29.48 2.11 13.13
CA MET A 1 28.58 2.54 12.03
C MET A 1 27.67 1.41 11.52
N SER A 2 28.09 0.14 11.51
CA SER A 2 27.30 -1.01 11.04
C SER A 2 26.03 -1.32 11.86
N ILE A 3 26.04 -1.09 13.17
CA ILE A 3 24.86 -1.34 14.03
C ILE A 3 23.71 -0.38 13.74
N PHE A 4 24.02 0.90 13.49
CA PHE A 4 23.00 1.89 13.15
C PHE A 4 22.34 1.61 11.81
N THR A 5 23.09 1.10 10.82
CA THR A 5 22.53 0.73 9.51
C THR A 5 21.65 -0.52 9.58
N ILE A 6 22.01 -1.49 10.43
CA ILE A 6 21.20 -2.70 10.66
C ILE A 6 19.90 -2.33 11.38
N VAL A 7 19.98 -1.51 12.42
CA VAL A 7 18.80 -1.02 13.16
C VAL A 7 17.88 -0.21 12.25
N PHE A 8 18.44 0.63 11.37
CA PHE A 8 17.66 1.40 10.41
C PHE A 8 16.98 0.52 9.35
N ALA A 9 17.69 -0.46 8.78
CA ALA A 9 17.09 -1.39 7.83
C ALA A 9 15.99 -2.25 8.47
N PHE A 10 16.19 -2.67 9.72
CA PHE A 10 15.20 -3.41 10.50
C PHE A 10 13.97 -2.56 10.82
N LEU A 11 14.15 -1.30 11.24
CA LEU A 11 13.06 -0.35 11.46
C LEU A 11 12.28 -0.05 10.17
N ALA A 12 12.97 0.09 9.04
CA ALA A 12 12.34 0.29 7.74
C ALA A 12 11.51 -0.93 7.34
N PHE A 13 12.06 -2.14 7.51
CA PHE A 13 11.35 -3.39 7.23
C PHE A 13 10.15 -3.61 8.16
N ALA A 14 10.32 -3.40 9.46
CA ALA A 14 9.24 -3.46 10.44
C ALA A 14 8.16 -2.40 10.14
N GLY A 15 8.56 -1.19 9.75
CA GLY A 15 7.67 -0.13 9.30
C GLY A 15 6.85 -0.50 8.07
N ILE A 16 7.44 -1.19 7.08
CA ILE A 16 6.68 -1.73 5.93
C ILE A 16 5.68 -2.78 6.40
N ILE A 17 6.09 -3.71 7.27
CA ILE A 17 5.19 -4.76 7.76
C ILE A 17 4.04 -4.14 8.55
N ILE A 18 4.33 -3.17 9.42
CA ILE A 18 3.30 -2.44 10.18
C ILE A 18 2.41 -1.64 9.26
N ALA A 19 2.95 -0.95 8.25
CA ALA A 19 2.14 -0.21 7.27
C ALA A 19 1.27 -1.17 6.45
N MET A 20 1.79 -2.32 6.05
CA MET A 20 1.05 -3.35 5.33
C MET A 20 -0.05 -3.94 6.23
N GLN A 21 0.23 -4.18 7.51
CA GLN A 21 -0.76 -4.67 8.49
C GLN A 21 -1.79 -3.61 8.89
N ALA A 22 -1.40 -2.34 9.03
CA ALA A 22 -2.30 -1.22 9.30
C ALA A 22 -3.24 -0.98 8.13
N VAL A 23 -2.74 -1.14 6.90
CA VAL A 23 -3.59 -1.19 5.72
C VAL A 23 -4.48 -2.43 5.77
N THR A 24 -4.00 -3.58 6.25
CA THR A 24 -4.78 -4.84 6.33
C THR A 24 -5.84 -4.90 7.42
N ALA A 25 -5.68 -4.11 8.48
CA ALA A 25 -6.64 -4.02 9.57
C ALA A 25 -7.93 -3.38 9.05
N LYS A 26 -9.02 -4.16 8.97
CA LYS A 26 -10.36 -3.57 8.97
C LYS A 26 -10.44 -2.69 10.22
N PRO A 27 -10.88 -1.41 10.13
CA PRO A 27 -11.20 -0.65 11.31
C PRO A 27 -12.26 -1.43 12.09
N ARG A 28 -11.83 -2.09 13.17
CA ARG A 28 -12.70 -2.92 14.01
C ARG A 28 -13.71 -2.06 14.77
N GLN A 29 -13.53 -0.75 14.74
CA GLN A 29 -14.38 0.26 15.37
C GLN A 29 -15.72 0.44 14.64
N ASP A 30 -15.77 0.24 13.31
CA ASP A 30 -17.00 0.49 12.54
C ASP A 30 -18.11 -0.52 12.86
N LEU A 31 -17.80 -1.78 13.15
CA LEU A 31 -18.84 -2.79 13.39
C LEU A 31 -19.64 -2.58 14.69
N ILE A 32 -19.07 -1.90 15.68
CA ILE A 32 -19.75 -1.57 16.95
C ILE A 32 -20.47 -0.22 16.79
N ALA A 33 -19.83 0.76 16.14
CA ALA A 33 -20.44 2.05 15.84
C ALA A 33 -21.66 1.92 14.90
N GLU A 34 -21.57 1.06 13.89
CA GLU A 34 -22.64 0.77 12.91
C GLU A 34 -23.83 0.06 13.56
N ARG A 35 -23.57 -0.85 14.51
CA ARG A 35 -24.63 -1.47 15.32
C ARG A 35 -25.25 -0.50 16.32
N LEU A 36 -24.49 0.43 16.89
CA LEU A 36 -25.01 1.49 17.77
C LEU A 36 -25.77 2.58 16.99
N ALA A 37 -25.37 2.87 15.75
CA ALA A 37 -26.05 3.79 14.85
C ALA A 37 -27.43 3.27 14.44
N GLN A 38 -27.59 1.95 14.30
CA GLN A 38 -28.89 1.32 14.00
C GLN A 38 -29.93 1.50 15.12
N TYR A 39 -29.51 1.86 16.34
CA TYR A 39 -30.40 2.17 17.47
C TYR A 39 -30.51 3.69 17.77
N ARG A 40 -29.79 4.54 17.04
CA ARG A 40 -29.80 5.99 17.28
C ARG A 40 -30.77 6.65 16.29
N ASP A 41 -32.01 6.80 16.74
CA ASP A 41 -33.04 7.61 16.08
C ASP A 41 -32.66 9.09 16.16
N HIS A 42 -31.76 9.54 15.29
CA HIS A 42 -31.51 10.96 15.10
C HIS A 42 -30.97 11.27 13.71
N ASN A 43 -31.61 12.23 13.04
CA ASN A 43 -31.11 12.87 11.84
C ASN A 43 -29.75 13.52 12.13
N LEU A 44 -28.67 12.84 11.76
CA LEU A 44 -27.31 13.39 11.83
C LEU A 44 -27.22 14.59 10.88
N THR A 45 -26.84 15.76 11.40
CA THR A 45 -26.56 16.94 10.59
C THR A 45 -25.22 16.76 9.86
N LEU A 46 -25.04 17.40 8.70
CA LEU A 46 -23.84 17.23 7.85
C LEU A 46 -22.51 17.52 8.59
N ASP A 47 -22.53 18.43 9.57
CA ASP A 47 -21.33 18.80 10.35
C ASP A 47 -20.85 17.67 11.27
N GLU A 48 -21.75 16.84 11.81
CA GLU A 48 -21.39 15.73 12.68
C GLU A 48 -20.80 14.54 11.89
N ILE A 49 -21.21 14.40 10.62
CA ILE A 49 -20.64 13.42 9.68
C ILE A 49 -19.20 13.83 9.31
N GLU A 50 -18.94 15.11 9.06
CA GLU A 50 -17.58 15.61 8.80
C GLU A 50 -16.65 15.55 10.02
N LEU A 51 -17.19 15.73 11.23
CA LEU A 51 -16.43 15.57 12.47
C LEU A 51 -16.06 14.11 12.78
N SER A 52 -16.84 13.15 12.31
CA SER A 52 -16.59 11.71 12.49
C SER A 52 -15.63 11.12 11.45
N LEU A 53 -15.37 11.85 10.35
CA LEU A 53 -14.48 11.38 9.29
C LEU A 53 -13.03 11.30 9.79
N PRO A 54 -12.42 10.11 9.75
CA PRO A 54 -11.07 9.92 10.24
C PRO A 54 -10.08 10.77 9.42
N PHE A 55 -9.03 11.25 10.08
CA PHE A 55 -7.95 12.06 9.47
C PHE A 55 -7.37 11.45 8.18
N SER A 56 -7.40 10.11 8.07
CA SER A 56 -7.00 9.36 6.87
C SER A 56 -7.80 9.72 5.62
N GLU A 57 -9.11 9.98 5.75
CA GLU A 57 -9.95 10.33 4.60
C GLU A 57 -9.74 11.78 4.16
N ARG A 58 -9.45 12.68 5.11
CA ARG A 58 -9.29 14.11 4.83
C ARG A 58 -7.90 14.49 4.32
N PHE A 59 -6.85 13.80 4.74
CA PHE A 59 -5.47 14.18 4.43
C PHE A 59 -4.71 13.12 3.63
N ILE A 60 -4.76 11.86 4.07
CA ILE A 60 -3.95 10.79 3.49
C ILE A 60 -4.45 10.44 2.08
N LYS A 61 -5.75 10.19 1.93
CA LYS A 61 -6.37 9.85 0.65
C LYS A 61 -6.14 10.92 -0.46
N PRO A 62 -6.39 12.23 -0.24
CA PRO A 62 -6.17 13.23 -1.28
C PRO A 62 -4.69 13.39 -1.65
N VAL A 63 -3.76 13.21 -0.72
CA VAL A 63 -2.32 13.23 -1.02
C VAL A 63 -1.94 12.04 -1.91
N LEU A 64 -2.40 10.83 -1.58
CA LEU A 64 -2.20 9.64 -2.40
C LEU A 64 -2.76 9.79 -3.82
N GLU A 65 -3.93 10.42 -3.96
CA GLU A 65 -4.54 10.68 -5.27
C GLU A 65 -3.74 11.68 -6.10
N ARG A 66 -3.25 12.76 -5.49
CA ARG A 66 -2.42 13.77 -6.16
C ARG A 66 -1.05 13.21 -6.57
N LEU A 67 -0.40 12.44 -5.70
CA LEU A 67 0.87 11.79 -6.05
C LEU A 67 0.67 10.72 -7.12
N GLY A 68 -0.40 9.94 -6.99
CA GLY A 68 -0.72 8.88 -7.93
C GLY A 68 -1.10 9.43 -9.29
N SER A 69 -1.79 10.57 -9.39
CA SER A 69 -2.13 11.18 -10.68
C SER A 69 -0.89 11.63 -11.45
N LEU A 70 0.15 12.13 -10.77
CA LEU A 70 1.44 12.46 -11.40
C LEU A 70 2.15 11.22 -11.94
N LEU A 71 2.08 10.10 -11.20
CA LEU A 71 2.68 8.84 -11.61
C LEU A 71 1.90 8.22 -12.77
N THR A 72 0.57 8.23 -12.72
CA THR A 72 -0.29 7.63 -13.74
C THR A 72 -0.46 8.50 -14.98
N ALA A 73 -0.21 9.82 -14.89
CA ALA A 73 -0.19 10.72 -16.04
C ALA A 73 0.82 10.29 -17.12
N ARG A 74 1.94 9.69 -16.71
CA ARG A 74 2.94 9.12 -17.63
C ARG A 74 2.63 7.69 -18.07
N MET A 75 1.59 7.08 -17.50
CA MET A 75 1.23 5.70 -17.76
C MET A 75 0.23 5.61 -18.91
N ALA A 76 0.47 4.71 -19.87
CA ALA A 76 -0.45 4.48 -20.98
C ALA A 76 -1.87 4.12 -20.49
N LYS A 77 -2.91 4.67 -21.13
CA LYS A 77 -4.31 4.43 -20.76
C LYS A 77 -4.67 2.94 -20.67
N ASN A 78 -4.17 2.12 -21.60
CA ASN A 78 -4.39 0.67 -21.59
C ASN A 78 -3.87 0.01 -20.28
N ARG A 79 -2.69 0.45 -19.80
CA ARG A 79 -2.13 -0.07 -18.55
C ARG A 79 -2.96 0.33 -17.34
N GLN A 80 -3.58 1.51 -17.35
CA GLN A 80 -4.49 1.95 -16.28
C GLN A 80 -5.72 1.04 -16.21
N VAL A 81 -6.31 0.70 -17.35
CA VAL A 81 -7.46 -0.23 -17.44
C VAL A 81 -7.10 -1.61 -16.92
N VAL A 82 -5.95 -2.16 -17.32
CA VAL A 82 -5.48 -3.47 -16.82
C VAL A 82 -5.32 -3.48 -15.31
N VAL A 83 -4.73 -2.44 -14.73
CA VAL A 83 -4.56 -2.33 -13.28
C VAL A 83 -5.91 -2.18 -12.58
N GLN A 84 -6.81 -1.34 -13.12
CA GLN A 84 -8.16 -1.19 -12.57
C GLN A 84 -8.92 -2.52 -12.57
N ASN A 85 -8.84 -3.29 -13.65
CA ASN A 85 -9.45 -4.61 -13.75
C ASN A 85 -8.88 -5.57 -12.70
N LYS A 86 -7.55 -5.60 -12.49
CA LYS A 86 -6.94 -6.41 -11.44
C LYS A 86 -7.42 -6.02 -10.04
N ILE A 87 -7.52 -4.72 -9.76
CA ILE A 87 -8.04 -4.21 -8.48
C ILE A 87 -9.51 -4.63 -8.29
N ASN A 88 -10.32 -4.55 -9.34
CA ASN A 88 -11.73 -4.97 -9.31
C ASN A 88 -11.86 -6.48 -9.08
N LEU A 89 -11.05 -7.29 -9.76
CA LEU A 89 -11.00 -8.75 -9.58
C LEU A 89 -10.54 -9.13 -8.17
N ALA A 90 -9.68 -8.34 -7.54
CA ALA A 90 -9.27 -8.50 -6.15
C ALA A 90 -10.37 -8.07 -5.14
N GLY A 91 -11.50 -7.55 -5.62
CA GLY A 91 -12.57 -7.03 -4.78
C GLY A 91 -12.29 -5.66 -4.19
N ARG A 92 -11.52 -4.81 -4.87
CA ARG A 92 -11.11 -3.47 -4.43
C ARG A 92 -10.49 -3.46 -3.02
N PRO A 93 -9.32 -4.09 -2.83
CA PRO A 93 -8.61 -4.05 -1.56
C PRO A 93 -8.46 -2.60 -1.07
N TYR A 94 -8.99 -2.30 0.12
CA TYR A 94 -8.89 -0.99 0.80
C TYR A 94 -9.43 0.20 -0.01
N GLY A 95 -10.34 -0.06 -0.96
CA GLY A 95 -10.85 0.99 -1.84
C GLY A 95 -9.79 1.61 -2.75
N LEU A 96 -8.64 0.95 -2.94
CA LEU A 96 -7.51 1.48 -3.71
C LEU A 96 -7.94 1.81 -5.15
N THR A 97 -7.52 2.98 -5.61
CA THR A 97 -7.60 3.41 -7.01
C THR A 97 -6.32 3.03 -7.75
N VAL A 98 -6.32 3.12 -9.09
CA VAL A 98 -5.09 2.93 -9.90
C VAL A 98 -3.96 3.85 -9.40
N ASN A 99 -4.30 5.09 -9.07
CA ASN A 99 -3.37 6.10 -8.55
C ASN A 99 -2.78 5.67 -7.21
N GLY A 100 -3.62 5.27 -6.25
CA GLY A 100 -3.15 4.82 -4.94
C GLY A 100 -2.26 3.57 -5.02
N PHE A 101 -2.62 2.61 -5.88
CA PHE A 101 -1.81 1.40 -6.08
C PHE A 101 -0.42 1.71 -6.67
N GLU A 102 -0.36 2.66 -7.59
CA GLU A 102 0.90 3.09 -8.19
C GLU A 102 1.81 3.81 -7.18
N VAL A 103 1.24 4.58 -6.26
CA VAL A 103 2.00 5.17 -5.13
C VAL A 103 2.54 4.09 -4.21
N VAL A 104 1.73 3.09 -3.84
CA VAL A 104 2.15 1.97 -2.99
C VAL A 104 3.32 1.21 -3.63
N LYS A 105 3.30 1.03 -4.95
CA LYS A 105 4.41 0.46 -5.71
C LYS A 105 5.71 1.24 -5.61
N VAL A 106 5.63 2.56 -5.73
CA VAL A 106 6.81 3.43 -5.59
C VAL A 106 7.35 3.38 -4.16
N ILE A 107 6.47 3.46 -3.16
CA ILE A 107 6.87 3.34 -1.75
C ILE A 107 7.57 2.00 -1.50
N ALA A 108 6.97 0.88 -1.93
CA ALA A 108 7.58 -0.44 -1.80
C ALA A 108 8.95 -0.52 -2.48
N GLY A 109 9.10 0.07 -3.68
CA GLY A 109 10.38 0.20 -4.36
C GLY A 109 11.41 0.97 -3.53
N ILE A 110 11.06 2.17 -3.04
CA ILE A 110 11.97 3.02 -2.25
C ILE A 110 12.45 2.27 -1.02
N VAL A 111 11.55 1.62 -0.28
CA VAL A 111 11.96 0.98 0.97
C VAL A 111 12.89 -0.22 0.70
N ILE A 112 12.60 -1.05 -0.29
CA ILE A 112 13.51 -2.16 -0.63
C ILE A 112 14.85 -1.64 -1.15
N ALA A 113 14.86 -0.54 -1.91
CA ALA A 113 16.09 0.11 -2.34
C ALA A 113 16.96 0.58 -1.15
N LEU A 114 16.32 1.18 -0.14
CA LEU A 114 17.01 1.61 1.09
C LEU A 114 17.54 0.42 1.89
N VAL A 115 16.78 -0.67 1.98
CA VAL A 115 17.23 -1.91 2.63
C VAL A 115 18.42 -2.51 1.89
N ALA A 116 18.35 -2.59 0.55
CA ALA A 116 19.45 -3.10 -0.28
C ALA A 116 20.73 -2.25 -0.14
N LEU A 117 20.59 -0.92 -0.11
CA LEU A 117 21.71 -0.01 0.14
C LEU A 117 22.30 -0.21 1.54
N GLY A 118 21.46 -0.35 2.56
CA GLY A 118 21.89 -0.65 3.93
C GLY A 118 22.69 -1.95 4.02
N LEU A 119 22.22 -3.01 3.35
CA LEU A 119 22.91 -4.31 3.29
C LEU A 119 24.29 -4.18 2.63
N VAL A 120 24.38 -3.52 1.47
CA VAL A 120 25.66 -3.30 0.79
C VAL A 120 26.62 -2.45 1.63
N GLY A 121 26.10 -1.48 2.39
CA GLY A 121 26.88 -0.71 3.35
C GLY A 121 27.45 -1.54 4.50
N VAL A 122 26.70 -2.53 5.01
CA VAL A 122 27.15 -3.46 6.06
C VAL A 122 28.21 -4.43 5.54
N MET A 123 28.12 -4.85 4.28
CA MET A 123 29.11 -5.71 3.63
C MET A 123 30.47 -5.02 3.37
N GLY A 124 30.63 -3.75 3.76
CA GLY A 124 31.88 -2.99 3.58
C GLY A 124 32.17 -2.61 2.13
N VAL A 125 31.19 -2.77 1.25
CA VAL A 125 31.33 -2.40 -0.16
C VAL A 125 31.44 -0.88 -0.26
N THR A 126 32.61 -0.41 -0.67
CA THR A 126 32.89 1.03 -0.82
C THR A 126 32.73 1.49 -2.28
N SER A 127 32.64 0.56 -3.23
CA SER A 127 32.47 0.87 -4.65
C SER A 127 31.13 1.57 -4.92
N LEU A 128 31.23 2.83 -5.36
CA LEU A 128 30.11 3.65 -5.80
C LEU A 128 29.20 2.96 -6.85
N PRO A 129 29.74 2.28 -7.89
CA PRO A 129 28.88 1.64 -8.89
C PRO A 129 28.04 0.50 -8.30
N LEU A 130 28.57 -0.24 -7.33
CA LEU A 130 27.85 -1.37 -6.72
C LEU A 130 26.72 -0.90 -5.80
N LYS A 131 26.91 0.22 -5.10
CA LYS A 131 25.85 0.88 -4.32
C LYS A 131 24.73 1.40 -5.22
N GLY A 132 25.08 2.02 -6.35
CA GLY A 132 24.12 2.48 -7.35
C GLY A 132 23.31 1.31 -7.94
N ALA A 133 24.00 0.22 -8.28
CA ALA A 133 23.36 -1.01 -8.76
C ALA A 133 22.40 -1.61 -7.73
N ALA A 134 22.82 -1.68 -6.45
CA ALA A 134 21.98 -2.20 -5.38
C ALA A 134 20.72 -1.35 -5.13
N LEU A 135 20.84 -0.02 -5.20
CA LEU A 135 19.70 0.88 -5.07
C LEU A 135 18.73 0.72 -6.25
N GLY A 136 19.25 0.70 -7.49
CA GLY A 136 18.44 0.51 -8.69
C GLY A 136 17.73 -0.85 -8.72
N LEU A 137 18.47 -1.93 -8.46
CA LEU A 137 17.92 -3.28 -8.39
C LEU A 137 16.92 -3.43 -7.24
N GLY A 138 17.24 -2.91 -6.06
CA GLY A 138 16.33 -2.91 -4.92
C GLY A 138 15.03 -2.16 -5.22
N PHE A 139 15.10 -1.01 -5.90
CA PHE A 139 13.90 -0.27 -6.29
C PHE A 139 13.03 -1.05 -7.27
N VAL A 140 13.64 -1.61 -8.32
CA VAL A 140 12.94 -2.38 -9.34
C VAL A 140 12.28 -3.61 -8.71
N LEU A 141 13.02 -4.38 -7.90
CA LEU A 141 12.51 -5.56 -7.20
C LEU A 141 11.41 -5.20 -6.20
N GLY A 142 11.58 -4.12 -5.44
CA GLY A 142 10.58 -3.68 -4.46
C GLY A 142 9.26 -3.28 -5.10
N ARG A 143 9.31 -2.72 -6.32
CA ARG A 143 8.11 -2.34 -7.07
C ARG A 143 7.28 -3.56 -7.53
N PHE A 144 7.87 -4.75 -7.63
CA PHE A 144 7.15 -5.98 -8.00
C PHE A 144 6.36 -6.60 -6.84
N LEU A 145 6.75 -6.36 -5.59
CA LEU A 145 6.09 -6.95 -4.41
C LEU A 145 4.57 -6.67 -4.36
N PRO A 146 4.09 -5.44 -4.59
CA PRO A 146 2.65 -5.16 -4.58
C PRO A 146 1.86 -5.86 -5.70
N ASP A 147 2.49 -6.16 -6.84
CA ASP A 147 1.84 -6.95 -7.91
C ASP A 147 1.61 -8.39 -7.47
N VAL A 148 2.58 -9.00 -6.78
CA VAL A 148 2.47 -10.35 -6.24
C VAL A 148 1.36 -10.42 -5.20
N PHE A 149 1.33 -9.44 -4.28
CA PHE A 149 0.26 -9.32 -3.28
C PHE A 149 -1.12 -9.23 -3.94
N LEU A 150 -1.30 -8.35 -4.93
CA LEU A 150 -2.57 -8.16 -5.62
C LEU A 150 -3.01 -9.46 -6.33
N ASN A 151 -2.09 -10.12 -7.03
CA ASN A 151 -2.36 -11.39 -7.71
C ASN A 151 -2.75 -12.50 -6.73
N ASN A 152 -2.10 -12.58 -5.57
CA ASN A 152 -2.45 -13.56 -4.53
C ASN A 152 -3.86 -13.31 -4.00
N LYS A 153 -4.26 -12.05 -3.82
CA LYS A 153 -5.62 -11.69 -3.38
C LYS A 153 -6.68 -12.05 -4.43
N ILE A 154 -6.39 -11.84 -5.71
CA ILE A 154 -7.27 -12.28 -6.82
C ILE A 154 -7.45 -13.80 -6.77
N LYS A 155 -6.35 -14.56 -6.67
CA LYS A 155 -6.40 -16.04 -6.61
C LYS A 155 -7.18 -16.54 -5.40
N GLY A 156 -6.99 -15.92 -4.23
CA GLY A 156 -7.75 -16.25 -3.01
C GLY A 156 -9.25 -16.07 -3.22
N ARG A 157 -9.66 -14.91 -3.73
CA ARG A 157 -11.08 -14.62 -4.00
C ARG A 157 -11.67 -15.53 -5.07
N GLN A 158 -10.94 -15.82 -6.13
CA GLN A 158 -11.39 -16.78 -7.16
C GLN A 158 -11.58 -18.18 -6.58
N LYS A 159 -10.70 -18.62 -5.66
CA LYS A 159 -10.83 -19.90 -4.96
C LYS A 159 -12.08 -19.92 -4.09
N GLU A 160 -12.33 -18.86 -3.30
CA GLU A 160 -13.53 -18.73 -2.48
C GLU A 160 -14.81 -18.76 -3.32
N LEU A 161 -14.85 -18.02 -4.43
CA LEU A 161 -16.00 -18.01 -5.34
C LEU A 161 -16.23 -19.39 -5.99
N ARG A 162 -15.18 -20.08 -6.41
CA ARG A 162 -15.29 -21.45 -6.97
C ARG A 162 -15.77 -22.47 -5.94
N LEU A 163 -15.46 -22.28 -4.66
CA LEU A 163 -15.93 -23.15 -3.56
C LEU A 163 -17.37 -22.83 -3.14
N ALA A 164 -17.82 -21.59 -3.36
CA ALA A 164 -19.19 -21.15 -3.05
C ALA A 164 -20.20 -21.45 -4.18
N LEU A 165 -19.71 -21.73 -5.39
CA LEU A 165 -20.52 -22.23 -6.49
C LEU A 165 -20.65 -23.77 -6.35
N PRO A 166 -21.85 -24.30 -6.07
CA PRO A 166 -22.10 -25.75 -6.02
C PRO A 166 -21.90 -26.43 -7.38
#